data_AF-A0A955F7E8-F1
#
_entry.id   AF-A0A955F7E8-F1
#
_cell.length_a   1.000
_cell.length_b   1.000
_cell.length_c   1.000
_cell.angle_alpha   90.00
_cell.angle_beta   90.00
_cell.angle_gamma   90.00
#
_symmetry.space_group_name_H-M   'P 1'
#
loop_
_entity.id
_entity.type
_entity.pdbx_description
1 polymer ?
#
loop_
_entity_poly.entity_id
_entity_poly.type
_entity_poly.pdbx_seq_one_letter_code
_entity_poly.pdbx_strand_id
1 'polypeptide(L)'
;MTEALDPSGSALASQLEAAAREVADKEQVAARIDARFMLARVFAFASSVAGFLLTAATRDDRWGWYLMIPGALAFVALVIVHRPRRRELHRIRRLAQLIARKRERITGPERPPLGDALARRPDALQELGGATGPGESEAYFEVAPHVREDLALHDGRSHLFGLLDNGTTRLGRGTLSRWLLRSSRDTGVIRERQAAVRELLSAQATRYRLEQDLNAAGNRPSDDDLEFLVHGDLKFEDGARLRLVPVFSTAVTILVLLAIFRSSDGLAASALLLAGAGVFIFRRARTKAIELRKCLLSLEPILTALYASVHRLAVAAPTSQLLHELQCRMAALAEDSTVGETAFGRAVSRLRFYQAGIIWVFIDYLVSWDLLFVLPIARAFEKRRALIIEGVDALARLEALNALAA
;
A
#
# COMPACT_ATOMS: atom_id res chain seq x y z
N MET A 1 -28.78 12.60 40.84
CA MET A 1 -27.63 13.25 40.17
C MET A 1 -27.72 12.90 38.70
N THR A 2 -28.44 13.75 37.96
CA THR A 2 -28.57 13.68 36.50
C THR A 2 -27.30 14.31 35.90
N GLU A 3 -26.50 13.50 35.23
CA GLU A 3 -25.35 13.93 34.43
C GLU A 3 -25.78 15.08 33.51
N ALA A 4 -25.19 16.25 33.74
CA ALA A 4 -25.15 17.31 32.75
C ALA A 4 -24.28 16.80 31.59
N LEU A 5 -24.94 16.18 30.61
CA LEU A 5 -24.35 15.77 29.34
C LEU A 5 -23.57 16.94 28.74
N ASP A 6 -22.27 16.73 28.58
CA ASP A 6 -21.32 17.70 28.09
C ASP A 6 -21.76 18.25 26.71
N PRO A 7 -22.14 19.54 26.60
CA PRO A 7 -22.62 20.14 25.35
C PRO A 7 -21.57 20.12 24.23
N SER A 8 -20.30 19.90 24.56
CA SER A 8 -19.23 19.77 23.56
C SER A 8 -19.34 18.48 22.74
N GLY A 9 -19.83 17.38 23.34
CA GLY A 9 -19.99 16.09 22.66
C GLY A 9 -21.09 16.09 21.60
N SER A 10 -22.20 16.80 21.85
CA SER A 10 -23.32 16.90 20.91
C SER A 10 -22.98 17.78 19.70
N ALA A 11 -22.22 18.85 19.90
CA ALA A 11 -21.73 19.70 18.82
C ALA A 11 -20.78 18.93 17.89
N LEU A 12 -19.81 18.20 18.44
CA LEU A 12 -18.88 17.40 17.65
C LEU A 12 -19.59 16.26 16.89
N ALA A 13 -20.54 15.58 17.53
CA ALA A 13 -21.34 14.54 16.90
C ALA A 13 -22.14 15.09 15.71
N SER A 14 -22.78 16.26 15.85
CA SER A 14 -23.54 16.89 14.77
C SER A 14 -22.65 17.31 13.58
N GLN A 15 -21.45 17.84 13.86
CA GLN A 15 -20.46 18.18 12.81
C GLN A 15 -19.99 16.95 12.05
N LEU A 16 -19.71 15.84 12.75
CA LEU A 16 -19.33 14.57 12.13
C LEU A 16 -20.46 13.98 11.29
N GLU A 17 -21.72 14.11 11.71
CA GLU A 17 -22.86 13.66 10.91
C GLU A 17 -23.05 14.48 9.64
N ALA A 18 -22.87 15.80 9.70
CA ALA A 18 -22.95 16.66 8.52
C ALA A 18 -21.84 16.30 7.51
N ALA A 19 -20.60 16.12 8.00
CA ALA A 19 -19.47 15.69 7.18
C ALA A 19 -19.67 14.30 6.59
N ALA A 20 -20.26 13.36 7.35
CA ALA A 20 -20.56 12.01 6.87
C ALA A 20 -21.56 12.03 5.72
N ARG A 21 -22.61 12.85 5.80
CA ARG A 21 -23.62 13.00 4.73
C ARG A 21 -22.99 13.58 3.47
N GLU A 22 -22.21 14.66 3.59
CA GLU A 22 -21.54 15.29 2.45
C GLU A 22 -20.62 14.30 1.70
N VAL A 23 -19.86 13.50 2.46
CA VAL A 23 -18.96 12.50 1.86
C VAL A 23 -19.73 11.33 1.24
N ALA A 24 -20.84 10.90 1.84
CA ALA A 24 -21.69 9.85 1.28
C ALA A 24 -22.31 10.27 -0.07
N ASP A 25 -22.76 11.52 -0.18
CA ASP A 25 -23.30 12.06 -1.43
C ASP A 25 -22.22 12.12 -2.53
N LYS A 26 -21.02 12.60 -2.19
CA LYS A 26 -19.87 12.59 -3.10
C LYS A 26 -19.50 11.17 -3.54
N GLU A 27 -19.57 10.19 -2.63
CA GLU A 27 -19.28 8.80 -2.96
C GLU A 27 -20.28 8.24 -3.96
N GLN A 28 -21.58 8.46 -3.74
CA GLN A 28 -22.62 7.97 -4.66
C GLN A 28 -22.44 8.53 -6.07
N VAL A 29 -22.17 9.84 -6.20
CA VAL A 29 -21.95 10.47 -7.51
C VAL A 29 -20.72 9.88 -8.19
N ALA A 30 -19.59 9.77 -7.47
CA ALA A 30 -18.36 9.21 -8.01
C ALA A 30 -18.51 7.72 -8.40
N ALA A 31 -19.26 6.92 -7.63
CA ALA A 31 -19.51 5.52 -7.90
C ALA A 31 -20.37 5.31 -9.17
N ARG A 32 -21.39 6.15 -9.40
CA ARG A 32 -22.19 6.10 -10.64
C ARG A 32 -21.34 6.43 -11.87
N ILE A 33 -20.42 7.39 -11.76
CA ILE A 33 -19.50 7.75 -12.83
C ILE A 33 -18.52 6.59 -13.11
N ASP A 34 -17.91 5.99 -12.08
CA ASP A 34 -17.00 4.83 -12.19
C ASP A 34 -17.68 3.64 -12.90
N ALA A 35 -18.93 3.32 -12.54
CA ALA A 35 -19.70 2.26 -13.17
C ALA A 35 -19.92 2.50 -14.68
N ARG A 36 -20.24 3.74 -15.08
CA ARG A 36 -20.39 4.10 -16.51
C ARG A 36 -19.09 3.93 -17.29
N PHE A 37 -17.96 4.36 -16.72
CA PHE A 37 -16.65 4.16 -17.35
C PHE A 37 -16.26 2.68 -17.44
N MET A 38 -16.59 1.88 -16.42
CA MET A 38 -16.36 0.44 -16.47
C MET A 38 -17.14 -0.21 -17.63
N LEU A 39 -18.43 0.09 -17.74
CA LEU A 39 -19.28 -0.44 -18.80
C LEU A 39 -18.79 -0.01 -20.20
N ALA A 40 -18.43 1.27 -20.36
CA ALA A 40 -17.86 1.77 -21.61
C ALA A 40 -16.56 1.04 -22.00
N ARG A 41 -15.69 0.72 -21.01
CA ARG A 41 -14.46 -0.05 -21.26
C ARG A 41 -14.75 -1.48 -21.69
N VAL A 42 -15.69 -2.15 -21.02
CA VAL A 42 -16.11 -3.51 -21.38
C VAL A 42 -16.65 -3.52 -22.81
N PHE A 43 -17.48 -2.55 -23.16
CA PHE A 43 -18.00 -2.42 -24.52
C PHE A 43 -16.89 -2.19 -25.55
N ALA A 44 -15.98 -1.24 -25.32
CA ALA A 44 -14.86 -0.98 -26.23
C ALA A 44 -13.94 -2.20 -26.42
N PHE A 45 -13.68 -2.95 -25.33
CA PHE A 45 -12.93 -4.19 -25.38
C PHE A 45 -13.68 -5.28 -26.16
N ALA A 46 -14.97 -5.49 -25.88
CA ALA A 46 -15.79 -6.46 -26.58
C ALA A 46 -15.87 -6.16 -28.08
N SER A 47 -16.01 -4.89 -28.48
CA SER A 47 -15.95 -4.48 -29.88
C SER A 47 -14.59 -4.78 -30.52
N SER A 48 -13.49 -4.59 -29.79
CA SER A 48 -12.16 -4.92 -30.29
C SER A 48 -11.98 -6.44 -30.51
N VAL A 49 -12.45 -7.25 -29.55
CA VAL A 49 -12.43 -8.71 -29.64
C VAL A 49 -13.34 -9.22 -30.76
N ALA A 50 -14.54 -8.67 -30.90
CA ALA A 50 -15.44 -8.99 -32.01
C ALA A 50 -14.81 -8.69 -33.36
N GLY A 51 -14.10 -7.55 -33.47
CA GLY A 51 -13.33 -7.19 -34.66
C GLY A 51 -12.25 -8.21 -34.98
N PHE A 52 -11.47 -8.62 -33.97
CA PHE A 52 -10.46 -9.66 -34.12
C PHE A 52 -11.04 -11.00 -34.59
N LEU A 53 -12.15 -11.44 -33.98
CA LEU A 53 -12.83 -12.69 -34.36
C LEU A 53 -13.39 -12.62 -35.78
N LEU A 54 -13.93 -11.48 -36.19
CA LEU A 54 -14.37 -11.23 -37.57
C LEU A 54 -13.18 -11.34 -38.54
N THR A 55 -12.05 -10.66 -38.27
CA THR A 55 -10.84 -10.79 -39.10
C THR A 55 -10.38 -12.23 -39.21
N ALA A 56 -10.44 -13.01 -38.13
CA ALA A 56 -10.01 -14.41 -38.15
C ALA A 56 -10.99 -15.33 -38.91
N ALA A 57 -12.29 -15.02 -38.90
CA ALA A 57 -13.34 -15.85 -39.49
C ALA A 57 -13.61 -15.56 -40.97
N THR A 58 -13.44 -14.31 -41.41
CA THR A 58 -13.75 -13.90 -42.78
C THR A 58 -12.48 -13.71 -43.59
N ARG A 59 -12.42 -14.26 -44.82
CA ARG A 59 -11.32 -14.01 -45.79
C ARG A 59 -11.17 -12.56 -46.22
N ASP A 60 -12.14 -11.69 -45.89
CA ASP A 60 -12.13 -10.27 -46.22
C ASP A 60 -11.83 -9.43 -44.96
N ASP A 61 -10.54 -9.22 -44.71
CA ASP A 61 -9.99 -8.75 -43.43
C ASP A 61 -10.43 -7.33 -43.03
N ARG A 62 -10.94 -6.53 -43.98
CA ARG A 62 -11.10 -5.08 -43.82
C ARG A 62 -12.08 -4.69 -42.70
N TRP A 63 -13.20 -5.39 -42.59
CA TRP A 63 -14.24 -5.07 -41.60
C TRP A 63 -13.81 -5.34 -40.16
N GLY A 64 -13.05 -6.42 -39.95
CA GLY A 64 -12.51 -6.72 -38.63
C GLY A 64 -11.50 -5.67 -38.16
N TRP A 65 -10.66 -5.14 -39.07
CA TRP A 65 -9.75 -4.02 -38.76
C TRP A 65 -10.48 -2.73 -38.39
N TYR A 66 -11.58 -2.38 -39.09
CA TYR A 66 -12.39 -1.20 -38.78
C TYR A 66 -13.10 -1.27 -37.43
N LEU A 67 -13.36 -2.47 -36.91
CA LEU A 67 -13.92 -2.63 -35.57
C LEU A 67 -12.82 -2.73 -34.50
N MET A 68 -11.74 -3.44 -34.82
CA MET A 68 -10.66 -3.76 -33.88
C MET A 68 -9.85 -2.52 -33.49
N ILE A 69 -9.38 -1.72 -34.46
CA ILE A 69 -8.50 -0.57 -34.19
C ILE A 69 -9.24 0.51 -33.39
N PRO A 70 -10.43 0.99 -33.80
CA PRO A 70 -11.15 2.00 -33.02
C PRO A 70 -11.59 1.48 -31.65
N GLY A 71 -11.99 0.21 -31.54
CA GLY A 71 -12.31 -0.41 -30.26
C GLY A 71 -11.11 -0.44 -29.31
N ALA A 72 -9.94 -0.83 -29.81
CA ALA A 72 -8.70 -0.82 -29.04
C ALA A 72 -8.28 0.60 -28.62
N LEU A 73 -8.32 1.57 -29.53
CA LEU A 73 -8.00 2.97 -29.25
C LEU A 73 -8.98 3.58 -28.23
N ALA A 74 -10.28 3.35 -28.40
CA ALA A 74 -11.30 3.79 -27.45
C ALA A 74 -11.10 3.17 -26.06
N PHE A 75 -10.74 1.88 -26.00
CA PHE A 75 -10.43 1.21 -24.75
C PHE A 75 -9.22 1.86 -24.05
N VAL A 76 -8.13 2.12 -24.78
CA VAL A 76 -6.94 2.77 -24.22
C VAL A 76 -7.26 4.19 -23.73
N ALA A 77 -8.00 4.98 -24.52
CA ALA A 77 -8.42 6.33 -24.11
C ALA A 77 -9.29 6.30 -22.85
N LEU A 78 -10.26 5.38 -22.77
CA LEU A 78 -11.10 5.21 -21.59
C LEU A 78 -10.30 4.77 -20.36
N VAL A 79 -9.28 3.92 -20.51
CA VAL A 79 -8.38 3.55 -19.41
C VAL A 79 -7.63 4.76 -18.88
N ILE A 80 -7.13 5.63 -19.76
CA ILE A 80 -6.39 6.85 -19.38
C ILE A 80 -7.31 7.82 -18.62
N VAL A 81 -8.52 8.08 -19.13
CA VAL A 81 -9.49 9.01 -18.52
C VAL A 81 -10.10 8.47 -17.22
N HIS A 82 -10.32 7.16 -17.13
CA HIS A 82 -10.90 6.54 -15.94
C HIS A 82 -9.93 6.53 -14.75
N ARG A 83 -8.62 6.46 -14.99
CA ARG A 83 -7.59 6.39 -13.94
C ARG A 83 -7.68 7.51 -12.88
N PRO A 84 -7.76 8.81 -13.22
CA PRO A 84 -7.93 9.88 -12.23
C PRO A 84 -9.25 9.79 -11.47
N ARG A 85 -10.36 9.45 -12.14
CA ARG A 85 -11.69 9.30 -11.50
C ARG A 85 -11.72 8.19 -10.48
N ARG A 86 -11.09 7.06 -10.78
CA ARG A 86 -10.95 5.95 -9.84
C ARG A 86 -10.14 6.36 -8.60
N ARG A 87 -9.08 7.16 -8.77
CA ARG A 87 -8.30 7.72 -7.64
C ARG A 87 -9.15 8.65 -6.77
N GLU A 88 -9.99 9.49 -7.38
CA GLU A 88 -10.92 10.37 -6.68
C GLU A 88 -11.95 9.59 -5.86
N LEU A 89 -12.62 8.60 -6.45
CA LEU A 89 -13.55 7.71 -5.74
C LEU A 89 -12.87 7.01 -4.56
N HIS A 90 -11.65 6.51 -4.74
CA HIS A 90 -10.88 5.91 -3.65
C HIS A 90 -10.54 6.90 -2.53
N ARG A 91 -10.26 8.17 -2.85
CA ARG A 91 -10.03 9.21 -1.83
C ARG A 91 -11.31 9.50 -1.04
N ILE A 92 -12.45 9.63 -1.72
CA ILE A 92 -13.75 9.90 -1.08
C ILE A 92 -14.12 8.74 -0.16
N ARG A 93 -14.02 7.49 -0.62
CA ARG A 93 -14.26 6.28 0.20
C ARG A 93 -13.41 6.24 1.47
N ARG A 94 -12.15 6.67 1.38
CA ARG A 94 -11.24 6.72 2.54
C ARG A 94 -11.65 7.79 3.54
N LEU A 95 -12.03 8.97 3.05
CA LEU A 95 -12.61 10.02 3.91
C LEU A 95 -13.89 9.53 4.59
N ALA A 96 -14.76 8.80 3.87
CA ALA A 96 -15.97 8.21 4.42
C ALA A 96 -15.64 7.23 5.55
N GLN A 97 -14.68 6.33 5.32
CA GLN A 97 -14.20 5.38 6.31
C GLN A 97 -13.59 6.07 7.54
N LEU A 98 -12.89 7.19 7.36
CA LEU A 98 -12.34 7.95 8.48
C LEU A 98 -13.41 8.58 9.34
N ILE A 99 -14.37 9.25 8.71
CA ILE A 99 -15.49 9.88 9.43
C ILE A 99 -16.31 8.80 10.12
N ALA A 100 -16.56 7.66 9.46
CA ALA A 100 -17.25 6.52 10.06
C ALA A 100 -16.49 5.97 11.28
N ARG A 101 -15.16 5.79 11.20
CA ARG A 101 -14.33 5.34 12.33
C ARG A 101 -14.32 6.35 13.47
N LYS A 102 -14.21 7.66 13.18
CA LYS A 102 -14.28 8.72 14.19
C LYS A 102 -15.65 8.74 14.88
N ARG A 103 -16.74 8.63 14.11
CA ARG A 103 -18.10 8.52 14.64
C ARG A 103 -18.27 7.27 15.49
N GLU A 104 -17.83 6.11 15.02
CA GLU A 104 -17.90 4.85 15.75
C GLU A 104 -17.09 4.90 17.06
N ARG A 105 -15.93 5.57 17.08
CA ARG A 105 -15.17 5.80 18.32
C ARG A 105 -15.93 6.63 19.36
N ILE A 106 -16.74 7.59 18.92
CA ILE A 106 -17.47 8.50 19.81
C ILE A 106 -18.83 7.92 20.23
N THR A 107 -19.48 7.14 19.35
CA THR A 107 -20.88 6.74 19.50
C THR A 107 -21.14 5.23 19.51
N GLY A 108 -20.14 4.40 19.17
CA GLY A 108 -20.30 2.96 18.99
C GLY A 108 -20.34 2.15 20.29
N PRO A 109 -20.97 0.97 20.29
CA PRO A 109 -20.95 0.03 21.41
C PRO A 109 -19.55 -0.59 21.62
N GLU A 110 -19.33 -1.23 22.79
CA GLU A 110 -18.08 -1.91 23.19
C GLU A 110 -17.40 -2.61 22.01
N ARG A 111 -16.24 -2.11 21.60
CA ARG A 111 -15.41 -2.84 20.64
C ARG A 111 -14.89 -4.11 21.32
N PRO A 112 -14.84 -5.25 20.62
CA PRO A 112 -14.00 -6.35 21.06
C PRO A 112 -12.56 -5.83 21.21
N PRO A 113 -11.79 -6.33 22.19
CA PRO A 113 -10.46 -5.82 22.49
C PRO A 113 -9.57 -5.93 21.24
N LEU A 114 -9.43 -4.81 20.51
CA LEU A 114 -8.49 -4.69 19.41
C LEU A 114 -7.05 -4.80 19.94
N GLY A 115 -6.89 -4.52 21.25
CA GLY A 115 -5.71 -4.79 22.04
C GLY A 115 -5.21 -6.21 21.87
N ASP A 116 -6.08 -7.22 21.90
CA ASP A 116 -5.62 -8.62 21.84
C ASP A 116 -4.99 -9.01 20.50
N ALA A 117 -5.48 -8.48 19.38
CA ALA A 117 -4.91 -8.79 18.06
C ALA A 117 -3.61 -8.01 17.77
N LEU A 118 -3.49 -6.78 18.28
CA LEU A 118 -2.30 -5.93 18.09
C LEU A 118 -1.22 -6.15 19.16
N ALA A 119 -1.62 -6.51 20.39
CA ALA A 119 -0.73 -6.81 21.52
C ALA A 119 -0.20 -8.25 21.51
N ARG A 120 -0.77 -9.17 20.71
CA ARG A 120 -0.21 -10.52 20.52
C ARG A 120 1.04 -10.55 19.64
N ARG A 121 1.31 -9.51 18.83
CA ARG A 121 2.55 -9.38 18.02
C ARG A 121 3.03 -7.92 17.86
N PRO A 122 3.21 -7.14 18.93
CA PRO A 122 3.83 -5.82 18.85
C PRO A 122 5.30 -5.91 18.44
N ASP A 123 5.89 -7.10 18.53
CA ASP A 123 7.33 -7.32 18.39
C ASP A 123 7.80 -7.58 16.96
N ALA A 124 6.90 -7.78 15.98
CA ALA A 124 7.33 -8.04 14.60
C ALA A 124 8.36 -7.00 14.17
N LEU A 125 8.06 -5.71 14.05
CA LEU A 125 9.07 -4.72 13.62
C LEU A 125 10.33 -4.59 14.51
N GLN A 126 10.31 -5.02 15.77
CA GLN A 126 11.42 -4.87 16.71
C GLN A 126 12.32 -6.12 16.77
N GLU A 127 11.77 -7.32 16.55
CA GLU A 127 12.53 -8.53 16.18
C GLU A 127 13.15 -8.37 14.77
N LEU A 128 12.51 -7.56 13.91
CA LEU A 128 12.87 -7.30 12.51
C LEU A 128 14.01 -6.26 12.33
N GLY A 129 14.41 -5.52 13.37
CA GLY A 129 15.57 -4.61 13.34
C GLY A 129 16.43 -4.84 14.57
N GLY A 130 17.59 -5.48 14.41
CA GLY A 130 18.53 -5.90 15.47
C GLY A 130 19.16 -4.78 16.31
N ALA A 131 18.36 -3.81 16.75
CA ALA A 131 18.72 -2.75 17.67
C ALA A 131 18.17 -2.99 19.09
N THR A 132 17.76 -4.21 19.44
CA THR A 132 17.82 -4.63 20.85
C THR A 132 19.28 -4.91 21.18
N GLY A 133 20.05 -3.83 21.33
CA GLY A 133 21.30 -3.93 22.05
C GLY A 133 21.03 -4.56 23.42
N PRO A 134 21.93 -5.38 23.97
CA PRO A 134 21.75 -6.13 25.23
C PRO A 134 21.55 -5.27 26.51
N GLY A 135 21.16 -4.00 26.38
CA GLY A 135 20.82 -3.08 27.48
C GLY A 135 19.42 -2.45 27.41
N GLU A 136 18.59 -2.70 26.38
CA GLU A 136 17.26 -2.05 26.28
C GLU A 136 16.25 -2.55 27.33
N SER A 137 16.41 -3.75 27.89
CA SER A 137 15.45 -4.25 28.90
C SER A 137 15.44 -3.44 30.20
N GLU A 138 16.51 -2.72 30.52
CA GLU A 138 16.57 -1.84 31.70
C GLU A 138 16.02 -0.43 31.42
N ALA A 139 16.00 -0.01 30.15
CA ALA A 139 15.60 1.33 29.70
C ALA A 139 14.09 1.54 29.60
N TYR A 140 13.29 0.47 29.66
CA TYR A 140 11.83 0.52 29.57
C TYR A 140 11.15 -0.02 30.82
N PHE A 141 10.08 0.65 31.25
CA PHE A 141 9.13 0.14 32.22
C PHE A 141 8.05 -0.64 31.46
N GLU A 142 8.05 -1.95 31.63
CA GLU A 142 6.96 -2.78 31.14
C GLU A 142 5.81 -2.79 32.15
N VAL A 143 4.61 -2.42 31.69
CA VAL A 143 3.41 -2.39 32.53
C VAL A 143 3.00 -3.83 32.84
N ALA A 144 2.84 -4.19 34.11
CA ALA A 144 2.41 -5.53 34.51
C ALA A 144 0.96 -5.80 34.05
N PRO A 145 0.58 -7.05 33.71
CA PRO A 145 -0.75 -7.37 33.16
C PRO A 145 -1.93 -6.80 33.97
N HIS A 146 -1.92 -6.98 35.30
CA HIS A 146 -2.97 -6.44 36.18
C HIS A 146 -3.08 -4.92 36.11
N VAL A 147 -1.96 -4.19 36.00
CA VAL A 147 -1.96 -2.73 35.83
C VAL A 147 -2.52 -2.32 34.46
N ARG A 148 -2.32 -3.15 33.42
CA ARG A 148 -2.90 -2.89 32.08
C ARG A 148 -4.42 -2.95 32.13
N GLU A 149 -4.97 -3.92 32.86
CA GLU A 149 -6.40 -4.10 33.08
C GLU A 149 -6.96 -2.97 33.96
N ASP A 150 -6.32 -2.68 35.09
CA ASP A 150 -6.75 -1.63 36.04
C ASP A 150 -6.77 -0.23 35.40
N LEU A 151 -5.78 0.08 34.56
CA LEU A 151 -5.72 1.34 33.82
C LEU A 151 -6.55 1.33 32.53
N ALA A 152 -7.24 0.22 32.23
CA ALA A 152 -7.96 0.00 30.99
C ALA A 152 -7.11 0.43 29.78
N LEU A 153 -5.85 -0.03 29.69
CA LEU A 153 -4.96 0.41 28.60
C LEU A 153 -5.50 -0.06 27.24
N HIS A 154 -5.97 -1.31 27.18
CA HIS A 154 -6.39 -1.99 25.96
C HIS A 154 -7.77 -2.64 26.03
N ASP A 155 -8.30 -2.86 27.23
CA ASP A 155 -9.55 -3.59 27.46
C ASP A 155 -10.65 -2.68 28.04
N GLY A 156 -11.91 -2.98 27.69
CA GLY A 156 -13.09 -2.25 28.17
C GLY A 156 -13.70 -1.22 27.19
N ARG A 157 -14.78 -0.54 27.62
CA ARG A 157 -15.58 0.44 26.82
C ARG A 157 -14.79 1.61 26.29
N SER A 158 -13.95 2.16 27.16
CA SER A 158 -13.21 3.40 26.96
C SER A 158 -11.78 3.18 27.39
N HIS A 159 -11.07 2.32 26.66
CA HIS A 159 -9.68 2.02 26.97
C HIS A 159 -8.76 3.15 26.47
N LEU A 160 -7.71 3.47 27.23
CA LEU A 160 -6.82 4.62 26.97
C LEU A 160 -6.24 4.59 25.55
N PHE A 161 -5.83 3.42 25.07
CA PHE A 161 -5.33 3.29 23.70
C PHE A 161 -6.38 3.71 22.67
N GLY A 162 -7.67 3.39 22.86
CA GLY A 162 -8.72 3.72 21.90
C GLY A 162 -9.04 5.21 21.84
N LEU A 163 -8.80 5.92 22.94
CA LEU A 163 -8.91 7.38 23.04
C LEU A 163 -7.72 8.08 22.38
N LEU A 164 -6.50 7.56 22.58
CA LEU A 164 -5.27 8.13 22.02
C LEU A 164 -5.01 7.72 20.56
N ASP A 165 -5.51 6.54 20.16
CA ASP A 165 -5.27 5.98 18.84
C ASP A 165 -6.07 6.73 17.78
N ASN A 166 -5.44 7.76 17.22
CA ASN A 166 -5.81 8.39 15.96
C ASN A 166 -4.99 7.87 14.76
N GLY A 167 -4.24 6.78 14.97
CA GLY A 167 -3.45 6.13 13.93
C GLY A 167 -4.31 5.53 12.82
N THR A 168 -3.74 5.54 11.63
CA THR A 168 -4.41 5.15 10.37
C THR A 168 -3.84 3.84 9.81
N THR A 169 -2.54 3.61 10.01
CA THR A 169 -1.85 2.38 9.63
C THR A 169 -1.74 1.43 10.82
N ARG A 170 -1.52 0.13 10.56
CA ARG A 170 -1.24 -0.84 11.64
C ARG A 170 0.10 -0.56 12.33
N LEU A 171 1.09 -0.09 11.57
CA LEU A 171 2.44 0.16 12.04
C LEU A 171 2.46 1.25 13.12
N GLY A 172 1.91 2.43 12.82
CA GLY A 172 1.88 3.54 13.79
C GLY A 172 1.05 3.21 15.03
N ARG A 173 -0.05 2.46 14.87
CA ARG A 173 -0.87 1.95 15.98
C ARG A 173 -0.13 0.96 16.87
N GLY A 174 0.61 0.04 16.27
CA GLY A 174 1.49 -0.88 16.97
C GLY A 174 2.57 -0.13 17.75
N THR A 175 3.21 0.87 17.14
CA THR A 175 4.20 1.73 17.80
C THR A 175 3.60 2.49 18.99
N LEU A 176 2.41 3.08 18.84
CA LEU A 176 1.71 3.77 19.92
C LEU A 176 1.33 2.81 21.07
N SER A 177 0.74 1.66 20.74
CA SER A 177 0.41 0.63 21.73
C SER A 177 1.66 0.18 22.49
N ARG A 178 2.78 -0.03 21.78
CA ARG A 178 4.06 -0.39 22.39
C ARG A 178 4.55 0.70 23.34
N TRP A 179 4.43 1.98 23.00
CA TRP A 179 4.82 3.07 23.92
C TRP A 179 3.97 3.11 25.18
N LEU A 180 2.69 2.72 25.12
CA LEU A 180 1.83 2.61 26.29
C LEU A 180 2.20 1.40 27.16
N LEU A 181 2.46 0.24 26.53
CA LEU A 181 2.82 -1.00 27.24
C LEU A 181 4.24 -1.01 27.80
N ARG A 182 5.17 -0.34 27.10
CA ARG A 182 6.61 -0.26 27.41
C ARG A 182 7.04 1.20 27.39
N SER A 183 6.76 1.89 28.49
CA SER A 183 7.10 3.29 28.67
C SER A 183 8.61 3.45 28.86
N SER A 184 9.22 4.46 28.22
CA SER A 184 10.64 4.76 28.41
C SER A 184 10.90 5.22 29.85
N ARG A 185 11.99 4.78 30.48
CA ARG A 185 12.48 5.34 31.75
C ARG A 185 13.43 6.52 31.54
N ASP A 186 13.97 6.64 30.33
CA ASP A 186 14.84 7.75 29.97
C ASP A 186 14.02 9.05 29.81
N THR A 187 14.25 9.99 30.74
CA THR A 187 13.63 11.31 30.73
C THR A 187 13.98 12.14 29.49
N GLY A 188 15.15 11.92 28.87
CA GLY A 188 15.55 12.55 27.62
C GLY A 188 14.61 12.16 26.49
N VAL A 189 14.42 10.85 26.28
CA VAL A 189 13.50 10.30 25.27
C VAL A 189 12.07 10.79 25.49
N ILE A 190 11.58 10.85 26.75
CA ILE A 190 10.25 11.37 27.05
C ILE A 190 10.14 12.85 26.65
N ARG A 191 11.11 13.68 27.04
CA ARG A 191 11.12 15.12 26.73
C ARG A 191 11.19 15.38 25.23
N GLU A 192 11.98 14.61 24.49
CA GLU A 192 12.05 14.73 23.02
C GLU A 192 10.72 14.37 22.35
N ARG A 193 10.06 13.29 22.79
CA ARG A 193 8.71 12.94 22.31
C ARG A 193 7.71 14.04 22.62
N GLN A 194 7.72 14.60 23.83
CA GLN A 194 6.85 15.71 24.20
C GLN A 194 7.13 16.96 23.37
N ALA A 195 8.39 17.28 23.09
CA ALA A 195 8.76 18.40 22.22
C ALA A 195 8.23 18.20 20.79
N ALA A 196 8.42 17.01 20.23
CA ALA A 196 7.90 16.65 18.91
C ALA A 196 6.36 16.73 18.84
N VAL A 197 5.65 16.25 19.88
CA VAL A 197 4.19 16.34 19.95
C VAL A 197 3.72 17.80 20.02
N ARG A 198 4.35 18.65 20.84
CA ARG A 198 4.01 20.08 20.92
C ARG A 198 4.25 20.81 19.59
N GLU A 199 5.36 20.51 18.93
CA GLU A 199 5.68 21.06 17.62
C GLU A 199 4.62 20.65 16.59
N LEU A 200 4.29 19.36 16.50
CA LEU A 200 3.22 18.88 15.63
C LEU A 200 1.90 19.54 15.97
N LEU A 201 1.53 19.65 17.25
CA LEU A 201 0.28 20.29 17.70
C LEU A 201 0.14 21.71 17.15
N SER A 202 1.23 22.48 17.12
CA SER A 202 1.27 23.84 16.55
C SER A 202 1.19 23.85 15.01
N ALA A 203 1.66 22.78 14.36
CA ALA A 203 1.69 22.61 12.91
C ALA A 203 0.44 21.87 12.35
N GLN A 204 -0.76 22.37 12.67
CA GLN A 204 -2.04 21.72 12.31
C GLN A 204 -2.16 21.35 10.82
N ALA A 205 -1.74 22.25 9.91
CA ALA A 205 -1.79 22.00 8.48
C ALA A 205 -0.90 20.81 8.06
N THR A 206 0.30 20.71 8.64
CA THR A 206 1.23 19.59 8.40
C THR A 206 0.64 18.28 8.91
N ARG A 207 0.09 18.29 10.14
CA ARG A 207 -0.55 17.11 10.72
C ARG A 207 -1.72 16.58 9.91
N TYR A 208 -2.64 17.46 9.52
CA TYR A 208 -3.80 17.07 8.72
C TYR A 208 -3.37 16.44 7.39
N ARG A 209 -2.34 17.01 6.77
CA ARG A 209 -1.75 16.50 5.53
C ARG A 209 -1.04 15.15 5.73
N LEU A 210 -0.32 14.95 6.84
CA LEU A 210 0.27 13.66 7.21
C LEU A 210 -0.83 12.60 7.43
N GLU A 211 -1.88 12.95 8.19
CA GLU A 211 -3.04 12.08 8.40
C GLU A 211 -3.71 11.71 7.06
N GLN A 212 -3.86 12.65 6.13
CA GLN A 212 -4.38 12.37 4.80
C GLN A 212 -3.51 11.39 4.00
N ASP A 213 -2.19 11.54 4.03
CA ASP A 213 -1.27 10.66 3.29
C ASP A 213 -1.23 9.26 3.89
N LEU A 214 -1.17 9.15 5.22
CA LEU A 214 -1.19 7.88 5.95
C LEU A 214 -2.54 7.16 5.79
N ASN A 215 -3.65 7.89 5.79
CA ASN A 215 -4.95 7.33 5.41
C ASN A 215 -5.01 6.90 3.95
N ALA A 216 -4.33 7.65 3.07
CA ALA A 216 -4.15 7.24 1.70
C ALA A 216 -3.22 6.02 1.56
N ALA A 217 -2.44 5.68 2.58
CA ALA A 217 -1.81 4.38 2.67
C ALA A 217 -2.81 3.31 3.11
N GLY A 218 -3.54 3.55 4.21
CA GLY A 218 -4.53 2.65 4.80
C GLY A 218 -3.92 1.41 5.48
N ASN A 219 -4.76 0.50 6.00
CA ASN A 219 -4.35 -0.78 6.64
C ASN A 219 -3.92 -1.83 5.59
N ARG A 220 -2.99 -1.48 4.70
CA ARG A 220 -2.69 -2.28 3.51
C ARG A 220 -1.65 -3.37 3.65
N PRO A 221 -0.53 -3.22 4.38
CA PRO A 221 0.32 -4.37 4.61
C PRO A 221 -0.41 -5.29 5.60
N SER A 222 -0.55 -6.57 5.27
CA SER A 222 -0.80 -7.57 6.31
C SER A 222 0.44 -7.68 7.19
N ASP A 223 0.27 -8.25 8.38
CA ASP A 223 1.42 -8.52 9.25
C ASP A 223 2.35 -9.52 8.54
N ASP A 224 1.79 -10.46 7.76
CA ASP A 224 2.53 -11.37 6.87
C ASP A 224 3.36 -10.62 5.81
N ASP A 225 2.87 -9.51 5.25
CA ASP A 225 3.62 -8.74 4.23
C ASP A 225 4.84 -8.05 4.85
N LEU A 226 4.72 -7.57 6.09
CA LEU A 226 5.80 -6.95 6.84
C LEU A 226 6.81 -8.00 7.32
N GLU A 227 6.31 -9.13 7.81
CA GLU A 227 7.13 -10.29 8.16
C GLU A 227 7.88 -10.78 6.92
N PHE A 228 7.23 -10.83 5.76
CA PHE A 228 7.88 -11.16 4.50
C PHE A 228 8.93 -10.12 4.08
N LEU A 229 8.67 -8.82 4.26
CA LEU A 229 9.67 -7.79 3.95
C LEU A 229 10.95 -8.00 4.74
N VAL A 230 10.87 -8.48 5.98
CA VAL A 230 12.03 -8.48 6.90
C VAL A 230 12.58 -9.87 7.29
N HIS A 231 11.82 -10.93 7.11
CA HIS A 231 12.31 -12.31 7.20
C HIS A 231 12.17 -13.08 5.89
N GLY A 232 11.28 -12.65 5.00
CA GLY A 232 11.07 -13.31 3.72
C GLY A 232 12.36 -13.36 2.90
N ASP A 233 12.58 -14.51 2.29
CA ASP A 233 13.68 -14.70 1.36
C ASP A 233 13.35 -14.00 0.03
N LEU A 234 13.89 -12.80 -0.17
CA LEU A 234 13.78 -12.06 -1.43
C LEU A 234 14.71 -12.64 -2.53
N LYS A 235 15.59 -13.59 -2.18
CA LYS A 235 16.51 -14.20 -3.14
C LYS A 235 15.78 -15.24 -3.97
N PHE A 236 16.22 -15.41 -5.20
CA PHE A 236 15.74 -16.52 -6.02
C PHE A 236 16.87 -17.53 -6.15
N GLU A 237 16.63 -18.75 -5.65
CA GLU A 237 17.59 -19.87 -5.68
C GLU A 237 18.07 -20.17 -7.11
N ASP A 238 17.21 -19.96 -8.11
CA ASP A 238 17.46 -20.24 -9.53
C ASP A 238 18.15 -19.07 -10.27
N GLY A 239 19.10 -18.38 -9.64
CA GLY A 239 19.70 -17.14 -10.17
C GLY A 239 20.28 -17.24 -11.59
N ALA A 240 20.84 -18.39 -11.96
CA ALA A 240 21.36 -18.65 -13.31
C ALA A 240 20.23 -18.87 -14.35
N ARG A 241 19.21 -19.67 -14.01
CA ARG A 241 18.06 -19.94 -14.89
C ARG A 241 17.23 -18.68 -15.12
N LEU A 242 17.12 -17.82 -14.11
CA LEU A 242 16.40 -16.55 -14.22
C LEU A 242 17.03 -15.55 -15.21
N ARG A 243 18.33 -15.68 -15.50
CA ARG A 243 18.98 -14.87 -16.56
C ARG A 243 18.47 -15.24 -17.96
N LEU A 244 17.90 -16.44 -18.12
CA LEU A 244 17.32 -16.90 -19.39
C LEU A 244 15.90 -16.39 -19.62
N VAL A 245 15.19 -15.91 -18.58
CA VAL A 245 13.82 -15.38 -18.69
C VAL A 245 13.67 -14.32 -19.79
N PRO A 246 14.50 -13.26 -19.87
CA PRO A 246 14.38 -12.28 -20.95
C PRO A 246 14.63 -12.90 -22.34
N VAL A 247 15.64 -13.76 -22.47
CA VAL A 247 15.95 -14.44 -23.75
C VAL A 247 14.76 -15.28 -24.21
N PHE A 248 14.21 -16.06 -23.29
CA PHE A 248 13.06 -16.92 -23.52
C PHE A 248 11.81 -16.13 -23.89
N SER A 249 11.51 -15.08 -23.13
CA SER A 249 10.38 -14.16 -23.38
C SER A 249 10.49 -13.47 -24.74
N THR A 250 11.69 -13.01 -25.12
CA THR A 250 11.92 -12.41 -26.44
C THR A 250 11.73 -13.43 -27.56
N ALA A 251 12.23 -14.66 -27.40
CA ALA A 251 12.06 -15.73 -28.38
C ALA A 251 10.59 -16.10 -28.60
N VAL A 252 9.81 -16.30 -27.52
CA VAL A 252 8.36 -16.55 -27.60
C VAL A 252 7.66 -15.40 -28.32
N THR A 253 7.98 -14.15 -27.97
CA THR A 253 7.35 -12.96 -28.58
C THR A 253 7.62 -12.87 -30.08
N ILE A 254 8.87 -13.08 -30.51
CA ILE A 254 9.24 -13.10 -31.93
C ILE A 254 8.50 -14.21 -32.69
N LEU A 255 8.42 -15.41 -32.12
CA LEU A 255 7.71 -16.53 -32.74
C LEU A 255 6.21 -16.25 -32.88
N VAL A 256 5.57 -15.66 -31.87
CA VAL A 256 4.15 -15.25 -31.95
C VAL A 256 3.95 -14.19 -33.04
N LEU A 257 4.80 -13.18 -33.10
CA LEU A 257 4.71 -12.14 -34.15
C LEU A 257 4.89 -12.75 -35.55
N LEU A 258 5.86 -13.63 -35.73
CA LEU A 258 6.07 -14.33 -37.00
C LEU A 258 4.88 -15.21 -37.37
N ALA A 259 4.26 -15.90 -36.41
CA ALA A 259 3.05 -16.69 -36.64
C ALA A 259 1.89 -15.83 -37.13
N ILE A 260 1.69 -14.65 -36.52
CA ILE A 260 0.66 -13.68 -36.93
C ILE A 260 0.93 -13.17 -38.35
N PHE A 261 2.16 -12.74 -38.65
CA PHE A 261 2.48 -12.17 -39.96
C PHE A 261 2.45 -13.19 -41.11
N ARG A 262 2.80 -14.45 -40.83
CA ARG A 262 2.94 -15.47 -41.87
C ARG A 262 1.72 -16.38 -42.02
N SER A 263 0.70 -16.23 -41.16
CA SER A 263 -0.51 -17.06 -41.11
C SER A 263 -0.21 -18.56 -41.20
N SER A 264 0.81 -19.02 -40.47
CA SER A 264 1.27 -20.41 -40.52
C SER A 264 0.99 -21.12 -39.20
N ASP A 265 0.12 -22.12 -39.24
CA ASP A 265 -0.30 -22.89 -38.05
C ASP A 265 0.87 -23.55 -37.31
N GLY A 266 1.92 -23.98 -38.02
CA GLY A 266 3.11 -24.60 -37.43
C GLY A 266 3.93 -23.66 -36.52
N LEU A 267 4.01 -22.37 -36.87
CA LEU A 267 4.71 -21.38 -36.05
C LEU A 267 3.91 -21.05 -34.78
N ALA A 268 2.58 -20.98 -34.89
CA ALA A 268 1.70 -20.76 -33.74
C ALA A 268 1.80 -21.93 -32.74
N ALA A 269 1.76 -23.18 -33.23
CA ALA A 269 1.92 -24.38 -32.40
C ALA A 269 3.30 -24.40 -31.69
N SER A 270 4.37 -24.06 -32.41
CA SER A 270 5.72 -23.99 -31.85
C SER A 270 5.85 -22.91 -30.77
N ALA A 271 5.25 -21.74 -30.98
CA ALA A 271 5.24 -20.65 -30.00
C ALA A 271 4.49 -21.04 -28.71
N LEU A 272 3.34 -21.72 -28.85
CA LEU A 272 2.55 -22.20 -27.72
C LEU A 272 3.26 -23.31 -26.93
N LEU A 273 3.90 -24.26 -27.62
CA LEU A 273 4.72 -25.30 -26.99
C LEU A 273 5.91 -24.70 -26.24
N LEU A 274 6.61 -23.74 -26.87
CA LEU A 274 7.71 -23.03 -26.23
C LEU A 274 7.18 -22.35 -24.96
N ALA A 275 6.15 -21.49 -25.07
CA ALA A 275 5.54 -20.80 -23.92
C ALA A 275 5.11 -21.77 -22.80
N GLY A 276 4.49 -22.91 -23.15
CA GLY A 276 4.12 -23.95 -22.19
C GLY A 276 5.31 -24.57 -21.47
N ALA A 277 6.40 -24.86 -22.19
CA ALA A 277 7.65 -25.33 -21.58
C ALA A 277 8.24 -24.27 -20.63
N GLY A 278 8.14 -22.99 -20.98
CA GLY A 278 8.52 -21.87 -20.12
C GLY A 278 7.73 -21.83 -18.81
N VAL A 279 6.42 -22.02 -18.87
CA VAL A 279 5.57 -22.09 -17.67
C VAL A 279 6.00 -23.24 -16.76
N PHE A 280 6.37 -24.39 -17.32
CA PHE A 280 6.83 -25.53 -16.53
C PHE A 280 8.22 -25.28 -15.91
N ILE A 281 9.19 -24.81 -16.71
CA ILE A 281 10.57 -24.53 -16.28
C ILE A 281 10.60 -23.45 -15.20
N PHE A 282 9.80 -22.39 -15.34
CA PHE A 282 9.80 -21.26 -14.43
C PHE A 282 8.67 -21.28 -13.40
N ARG A 283 7.93 -22.40 -13.24
CA ARG A 283 6.76 -22.49 -12.37
C ARG A 283 7.04 -22.00 -10.94
N ARG A 284 8.10 -22.53 -10.31
CA ARG A 284 8.48 -22.19 -8.93
C ARG A 284 8.84 -20.71 -8.79
N ALA A 285 9.62 -20.20 -9.73
CA ALA A 285 10.00 -18.78 -9.75
C ALA A 285 8.78 -17.87 -9.97
N ARG A 286 7.82 -18.27 -10.82
CA ARG A 286 6.60 -17.50 -11.09
C ARG A 286 5.70 -17.43 -9.85
N THR A 287 5.52 -18.52 -9.12
CA THR A 287 4.77 -18.51 -7.85
C THR A 287 5.40 -17.53 -6.86
N LYS A 288 6.74 -17.60 -6.67
CA LYS A 288 7.47 -16.67 -5.80
C LYS A 288 7.36 -15.21 -6.28
N ALA A 289 7.44 -14.97 -7.59
CA ALA A 289 7.28 -13.63 -8.17
C ALA A 289 5.87 -13.06 -7.94
N ILE A 290 4.83 -13.89 -7.97
CA ILE A 290 3.45 -13.48 -7.68
C ILE A 290 3.31 -13.04 -6.21
N GLU A 291 3.89 -13.78 -5.27
CA GLU A 291 3.89 -13.43 -3.85
C GLU A 291 4.67 -12.13 -3.60
N LEU A 292 5.89 -12.04 -4.14
CA LEU A 292 6.69 -10.82 -4.09
C LEU A 292 5.97 -9.62 -4.67
N ARG A 293 5.28 -9.78 -5.80
CA ARG A 293 4.48 -8.73 -6.41
C ARG A 293 3.36 -8.27 -5.47
N LYS A 294 2.66 -9.20 -4.82
CA LYS A 294 1.60 -8.85 -3.85
C LYS A 294 2.17 -8.03 -2.71
N CYS A 295 3.28 -8.46 -2.11
CA CYS A 295 3.97 -7.73 -1.05
C CYS A 295 4.44 -6.33 -1.52
N LEU A 296 5.10 -6.23 -2.68
CA LEU A 296 5.55 -4.93 -3.23
C LEU A 296 4.39 -3.96 -3.49
N LEU A 297 3.25 -4.47 -3.97
CA LEU A 297 2.05 -3.67 -4.18
C LEU A 297 1.35 -3.28 -2.88
N SER A 298 1.47 -4.08 -1.82
CA SER A 298 0.93 -3.74 -0.50
C SER A 298 1.81 -2.73 0.24
N LEU A 299 3.13 -2.72 -0.02
CA LEU A 299 4.08 -1.72 0.49
C LEU A 299 4.01 -0.37 -0.23
N GLU A 300 3.66 -0.36 -1.53
CA GLU A 300 3.51 0.86 -2.33
C GLU A 300 2.82 2.04 -1.62
N PRO A 301 1.61 1.88 -1.05
CA PRO A 301 0.93 2.93 -0.28
C PRO A 301 1.77 3.52 0.85
N ILE A 302 2.51 2.68 1.60
CA ILE A 302 3.30 3.10 2.76
C ILE A 302 4.50 3.91 2.29
N LEU A 303 5.23 3.40 1.29
CA LEU A 303 6.38 4.11 0.73
C LEU A 303 5.96 5.44 0.11
N THR A 304 4.79 5.48 -0.56
CA THR A 304 4.24 6.74 -1.07
C THR A 304 3.95 7.73 0.05
N ALA A 305 3.36 7.28 1.16
CA ALA A 305 3.11 8.12 2.34
C ALA A 305 4.42 8.56 3.02
N LEU A 306 5.44 7.70 3.04
CA LEU A 306 6.78 8.01 3.53
C LEU A 306 7.40 9.16 2.72
N TYR A 307 7.47 9.03 1.38
CA TYR A 307 8.05 10.06 0.53
C TYR A 307 7.30 11.40 0.64
N ALA A 308 5.97 11.35 0.69
CA ALA A 308 5.17 12.55 0.93
C ALA A 308 5.46 13.18 2.30
N SER A 309 5.62 12.36 3.35
CA SER A 309 5.93 12.81 4.71
C SER A 309 7.31 13.49 4.80
N VAL A 310 8.31 12.97 4.09
CA VAL A 310 9.65 13.60 3.98
C VAL A 310 9.53 15.03 3.46
N HIS A 311 8.84 15.21 2.33
CA HIS A 311 8.66 16.54 1.74
C HIS A 311 7.90 17.49 2.66
N ARG A 312 6.89 17.01 3.40
CA ARG A 312 6.12 17.85 4.32
C ARG A 312 6.93 18.28 5.52
N LEU A 313 7.71 17.36 6.12
CA LEU A 313 8.60 17.71 7.21
C LEU A 313 9.71 18.66 6.74
N ALA A 314 10.28 18.45 5.55
CA ALA A 314 11.27 19.37 4.99
C ALA A 314 10.73 20.81 4.85
N VAL A 315 9.48 20.96 4.40
CA VAL A 315 8.82 22.28 4.29
C VAL A 315 8.50 22.86 5.67
N ALA A 316 8.12 22.02 6.64
CA ALA A 316 7.83 22.46 8.00
C ALA A 316 9.09 22.85 8.78
N ALA A 317 10.27 22.36 8.38
CA ALA A 317 11.57 22.61 8.99
C ALA A 317 11.58 22.30 10.51
N PRO A 318 11.51 21.00 10.89
CA PRO A 318 11.36 20.62 12.29
C PRO A 318 12.50 21.15 13.16
N THR A 319 12.12 21.68 14.32
CA THR A 319 12.99 22.20 15.37
C THR A 319 13.30 21.15 16.43
N SER A 320 12.39 20.19 16.67
CA SER A 320 12.66 19.07 17.56
C SER A 320 13.65 18.08 16.93
N GLN A 321 14.66 17.70 17.73
CA GLN A 321 15.69 16.75 17.32
C GLN A 321 15.10 15.43 16.82
N LEU A 322 14.07 14.91 17.51
CA LEU A 322 13.41 13.66 17.14
C LEU A 322 12.72 13.77 15.75
N LEU A 323 11.98 14.83 15.46
CA LEU A 323 11.34 14.97 14.14
C LEU A 323 12.37 15.15 13.02
N HIS A 324 13.46 15.87 13.30
CA HIS A 324 14.58 16.00 12.36
C HIS A 324 15.24 14.65 12.09
N GLU A 325 15.51 13.85 13.13
CA GLU A 325 16.07 12.51 13.00
C GLU A 325 15.16 11.58 12.17
N LEU A 326 13.85 11.58 12.47
CA LEU A 326 12.87 10.80 11.71
C LEU A 326 12.82 11.25 10.25
N GLN A 327 12.87 12.55 9.99
CA GLN A 327 12.95 13.10 8.64
C GLN A 327 14.21 12.60 7.92
N CYS A 328 15.39 12.68 8.55
CA CYS A 328 16.64 12.24 7.96
C CYS A 328 16.62 10.74 7.60
N ARG A 329 16.11 9.88 8.49
CA ARG A 329 15.99 8.43 8.24
C ARG A 329 15.07 8.14 7.05
N MET A 330 13.93 8.84 6.96
CA MET A 330 13.03 8.69 5.81
C MET A 330 13.61 9.30 4.52
N ALA A 331 14.33 10.42 4.60
CA ALA A 331 14.95 11.09 3.47
C ALA A 331 16.06 10.24 2.84
N ALA A 332 16.85 9.53 3.66
CA ALA A 332 17.87 8.61 3.17
C ALA A 332 17.29 7.53 2.24
N LEU A 333 16.07 7.05 2.51
CA LEU A 333 15.34 6.14 1.62
C LEU A 333 14.76 6.86 0.38
N ALA A 334 14.26 8.09 0.55
CA ALA A 334 13.67 8.87 -0.54
C ALA A 334 14.66 9.26 -1.63
N GLU A 335 15.91 9.56 -1.24
CA GLU A 335 16.99 9.99 -2.11
C GLU A 335 17.72 8.84 -2.80
N ASP A 336 17.51 7.58 -2.39
CA ASP A 336 18.16 6.43 -3.01
C ASP A 336 17.71 6.28 -4.48
N SER A 337 18.67 6.23 -5.40
CA SER A 337 18.38 6.20 -6.84
C SER A 337 17.71 4.89 -7.32
N THR A 338 17.73 3.84 -6.51
CA THR A 338 17.20 2.51 -6.86
C THR A 338 15.83 2.23 -6.26
N VAL A 339 15.57 2.75 -5.06
CA VAL A 339 14.31 2.52 -4.31
C VAL A 339 13.55 3.82 -4.02
N GLY A 340 14.09 5.00 -4.33
CA GLY A 340 13.43 6.29 -4.11
C GLY A 340 12.14 6.47 -4.93
N GLU A 341 11.40 7.55 -4.63
CA GLU A 341 10.02 7.76 -5.10
C GLU A 341 9.84 7.54 -6.61
N THR A 342 10.75 8.11 -7.42
CA THR A 342 10.65 8.02 -8.89
C THR A 342 11.02 6.64 -9.43
N ALA A 343 12.00 5.96 -8.83
CA ALA A 343 12.42 4.63 -9.24
C ALA A 343 11.35 3.60 -8.87
N PHE A 344 10.92 3.62 -7.61
CA PHE A 344 9.89 2.73 -7.10
C PHE A 344 8.52 3.01 -7.74
N GLY A 345 8.12 4.27 -7.90
CA GLY A 345 6.87 4.65 -8.56
C GLY A 345 6.80 4.16 -10.01
N ARG A 346 7.90 4.27 -10.77
CA ARG A 346 7.99 3.71 -12.13
C ARG A 346 7.91 2.19 -12.10
N ALA A 347 8.65 1.54 -11.22
CA ALA A 347 8.64 0.10 -11.05
C ALA A 347 7.24 -0.46 -10.72
N VAL A 348 6.57 0.10 -9.72
CA VAL A 348 5.22 -0.32 -9.32
C VAL A 348 4.17 -0.01 -10.39
N SER A 349 4.30 1.10 -11.12
CA SER A 349 3.40 1.39 -12.23
C SER A 349 3.39 0.29 -13.30
N ARG A 350 4.54 -0.36 -13.54
CA ARG A 350 4.67 -1.51 -14.44
C ARG A 350 4.10 -2.79 -13.83
N LEU A 351 4.26 -2.99 -12.52
CA LEU A 351 3.65 -4.11 -11.83
C LEU A 351 2.12 -4.06 -11.91
N ARG A 352 1.52 -2.87 -11.75
CA ARG A 352 0.06 -2.65 -11.82
C ARG A 352 -0.59 -3.02 -13.16
N PHE A 353 0.20 -3.35 -14.19
CA PHE A 353 -0.32 -3.86 -15.43
C PHE A 353 -1.13 -5.17 -15.26
N TYR A 354 -0.97 -5.89 -14.13
CA TYR A 354 -1.86 -7.01 -13.77
C TYR A 354 -3.35 -6.64 -13.71
N GLN A 355 -3.67 -5.36 -13.50
CA GLN A 355 -5.04 -4.86 -13.48
C GLN A 355 -5.66 -4.74 -14.89
N ALA A 356 -4.92 -5.08 -15.95
CA ALA A 356 -5.44 -5.15 -17.32
C ALA A 356 -6.40 -6.33 -17.58
N GLY A 357 -6.69 -7.15 -16.56
CA GLY A 357 -7.67 -8.24 -16.65
C GLY A 357 -7.14 -9.40 -17.46
N ILE A 358 -7.97 -9.96 -18.35
CA ILE A 358 -7.62 -11.17 -19.13
C ILE A 358 -6.39 -10.96 -20.02
N ILE A 359 -6.17 -9.74 -20.50
CA ILE A 359 -4.99 -9.36 -21.29
C ILE A 359 -3.69 -9.65 -20.52
N TRP A 360 -3.69 -9.47 -19.20
CA TRP A 360 -2.53 -9.77 -18.37
C TRP A 360 -2.20 -11.27 -18.36
N VAL A 361 -3.19 -12.16 -18.40
CA VAL A 361 -2.93 -13.61 -18.42
C VAL A 361 -2.12 -13.98 -19.67
N PHE A 362 -2.48 -13.41 -20.83
CA PHE A 362 -1.73 -13.62 -22.06
C PHE A 362 -0.33 -13.01 -22.00
N ILE A 363 -0.20 -11.78 -21.49
CA ILE A 363 1.11 -11.11 -21.40
C ILE A 363 2.02 -11.81 -20.40
N ASP A 364 1.51 -12.24 -19.26
CA ASP A 364 2.29 -12.98 -18.26
C ASP A 364 2.64 -14.39 -18.76
N TYR A 365 1.75 -15.05 -19.51
CA TYR A 365 2.02 -16.35 -20.12
C TYR A 365 3.09 -16.27 -21.22
N LEU A 366 3.02 -15.26 -22.10
CA LEU A 366 3.93 -15.12 -23.23
C LEU A 366 5.28 -14.51 -22.84
N VAL A 367 5.27 -13.52 -21.93
CA VAL A 367 6.42 -12.66 -21.66
C VAL A 367 7.01 -12.94 -20.27
N SER A 368 6.37 -13.76 -19.43
CA SER A 368 6.78 -13.94 -18.04
C SER A 368 6.93 -12.58 -17.33
N TRP A 369 5.95 -11.71 -17.54
CA TRP A 369 5.98 -10.30 -17.14
C TRP A 369 6.36 -10.13 -15.67
N ASP A 370 5.76 -10.91 -14.77
CA ASP A 370 6.07 -10.84 -13.35
C ASP A 370 7.57 -11.10 -13.09
N LEU A 371 8.17 -12.10 -13.73
CA LEU A 371 9.60 -12.40 -13.54
C LEU A 371 10.51 -11.28 -14.06
N LEU A 372 10.18 -10.68 -15.20
CA LEU A 372 10.98 -9.59 -15.77
C LEU A 372 10.99 -8.34 -14.91
N PHE A 373 9.86 -7.99 -14.29
CA PHE A 373 9.73 -6.74 -13.54
C PHE A 373 9.87 -6.90 -12.03
N VAL A 374 9.44 -8.00 -11.44
CA VAL A 374 9.56 -8.23 -9.99
C VAL A 374 11.01 -8.50 -9.61
N LEU A 375 11.76 -9.27 -10.41
CA LEU A 375 13.12 -9.69 -10.05
C LEU A 375 14.10 -8.53 -9.85
N PRO A 376 14.17 -7.50 -10.74
CA PRO A 376 15.02 -6.33 -10.51
C PRO A 376 14.62 -5.55 -9.25
N ILE A 377 13.31 -5.41 -9.01
CA ILE A 377 12.79 -4.68 -7.83
C ILE A 377 13.14 -5.44 -6.55
N ALA A 378 12.89 -6.75 -6.51
CA ALA A 378 13.22 -7.60 -5.37
C ALA A 378 14.71 -7.54 -5.03
N ARG A 379 15.59 -7.55 -6.04
CA ARG A 379 17.04 -7.40 -5.83
C ARG A 379 17.43 -6.02 -5.31
N ALA A 380 16.79 -4.95 -5.78
CA ALA A 380 17.03 -3.60 -5.26
C ALA A 380 16.55 -3.48 -3.80
N PHE A 381 15.38 -4.03 -3.50
CA PHE A 381 14.81 -4.09 -2.15
C PHE A 381 15.70 -4.88 -1.20
N GLU A 382 16.18 -6.07 -1.61
CA GLU A 382 17.08 -6.88 -0.80
C GLU A 382 18.38 -6.13 -0.46
N LYS A 383 18.98 -5.44 -1.44
CA LYS A 383 20.20 -4.64 -1.23
C LYS A 383 19.99 -3.45 -0.30
N ARG A 384 18.75 -2.94 -0.20
CA ARG A 384 18.38 -1.75 0.59
C ARG A 384 17.46 -2.08 1.75
N ARG A 385 17.38 -3.36 2.13
CA ARG A 385 16.41 -3.85 3.10
C ARG A 385 16.45 -3.08 4.42
N ALA A 386 17.64 -2.91 4.99
CA ALA A 386 17.84 -2.17 6.23
C ALA A 386 17.32 -0.74 6.14
N LEU A 387 17.66 -0.03 5.07
CA LEU A 387 17.21 1.34 4.82
C LEU A 387 15.69 1.45 4.66
N ILE A 388 15.06 0.48 4.00
CA ILE A 388 13.60 0.41 3.88
C ILE A 388 12.96 0.22 5.25
N ILE A 389 13.48 -0.71 6.06
CA ILE A 389 12.97 -0.98 7.41
C ILE A 389 13.10 0.27 8.29
N GLU A 390 14.26 0.91 8.29
CA GLU A 390 14.51 2.14 9.06
C GLU A 390 13.56 3.27 8.65
N GLY A 391 13.33 3.45 7.35
CA GLY A 391 12.38 4.45 6.84
C GLY A 391 10.94 4.14 7.27
N VAL A 392 10.51 2.87 7.18
CA VAL A 392 9.16 2.44 7.58
C VAL A 392 8.95 2.56 9.10
N ASP A 393 9.96 2.21 9.91
CA ASP A 393 9.93 2.43 11.36
C ASP A 393 9.84 3.93 11.70
N ALA A 394 10.62 4.76 11.01
CA ALA A 394 10.57 6.21 11.20
C ALA A 394 9.17 6.79 10.88
N LEU A 395 8.53 6.31 9.80
CA LEU A 395 7.15 6.67 9.47
C LEU A 395 6.16 6.23 10.55
N ALA A 396 6.32 5.01 11.09
CA ALA A 396 5.45 4.49 12.15
C ALA A 396 5.58 5.32 13.44
N ARG A 397 6.79 5.73 13.81
CA ARG A 397 7.03 6.63 14.96
C ARG A 397 6.43 8.01 14.72
N LEU A 398 6.58 8.56 13.51
CA LEU A 398 5.96 9.85 13.15
C LEU A 398 4.43 9.78 13.26
N GLU A 399 3.82 8.71 12.79
CA GLU A 399 2.38 8.50 12.90
C GLU A 399 1.92 8.41 14.37
N ALA A 400 2.65 7.68 15.21
CA ALA A 400 2.36 7.61 16.64
C ALA A 400 2.46 8.99 17.33
N LEU A 401 3.48 9.80 17.00
CA LEU A 401 3.59 11.18 17.50
C LEU A 401 2.44 12.07 17.00
N ASN A 402 2.04 11.91 15.73
CA ASN A 402 0.92 12.66 15.16
C ASN A 402 -0.42 12.26 15.80
N ALA A 403 -0.60 10.98 16.15
CA ALA A 403 -1.77 10.50 16.88
C ALA A 403 -1.85 11.11 18.28
N LEU A 404 -0.73 11.18 19.00
CA LEU A 404 -0.65 11.83 20.33
C LEU A 404 -0.86 13.35 20.28
N ALA A 405 -0.62 13.99 19.14
CA ALA A 405 -0.89 15.42 18.95
C ALA A 405 -2.36 15.73 18.62
N ALA A 406 -3.18 14.71 18.34
CA ALA A 406 -4.57 14.85 17.88
C ALA A 406 -5.60 14.80 18.99
#